data_AF-A0A3P7PYP0-F1
#
_entry.id   AF-A0A3P7PYP0-F1
#
_cell.length_a   1.000
_cell.length_b   1.000
_cell.length_c   1.000
_cell.angle_alpha   90.00
_cell.angle_beta   90.00
_cell.angle_gamma   90.00
#
_symmetry.space_group_name_H-M   'P 1'
#
loop_
_entity.id
_entity.type
_entity.pdbx_description
1 polymer ?
#
loop_
_entity_poly.entity_id
_entity_poly.type
_entity_poly.pdbx_seq_one_letter_code
_entity_poly.pdbx_strand_id
1 'polypeptide(L)'
;MSVSQAQLFQDKLPLIRNCPALNELRLAEELTGLIIEYAYTGQVEITRENVLGLAGLARMVQLPALMDWAVKVLAKSVSTENVELTWDFATSLDSRMLRDVCLRRMAAHFKYFVYSDLFVRLPADAVLHLLQNNHVAVSSEEQLFCAISRWAMA
;
A
#
# COMPACT_ATOMS: atom_id res chain seq x y z
N MET A 1 24.74 4.11 2.61
CA MET A 1 24.20 3.68 3.91
C MET A 1 22.82 4.29 4.05
N SER A 2 21.75 3.53 3.81
CA SER A 2 20.39 4.05 3.94
C SER A 2 19.97 3.99 5.41
N VAL A 3 19.71 5.14 6.00
CA VAL A 3 19.11 5.24 7.34
C VAL A 3 17.69 4.68 7.22
N SER A 4 17.39 3.57 7.92
CA SER A 4 16.02 3.10 8.07
C SER A 4 15.18 4.21 8.68
N GLN A 5 14.20 4.70 7.91
CA GLN A 5 13.28 5.74 8.36
C GLN A 5 12.20 5.11 9.26
N ALA A 6 12.58 4.83 10.49
CA ALA A 6 11.65 4.53 11.57
C ALA A 6 10.82 5.78 11.87
N GLN A 7 9.49 5.64 11.91
CA GLN A 7 8.61 6.69 12.42
C GLN A 7 7.85 6.13 13.63
N LEU A 8 7.57 6.97 14.64
CA LEU A 8 6.86 6.59 15.86
C LEU A 8 5.44 7.19 15.84
N PHE A 9 4.44 6.36 16.10
CA PHE A 9 3.05 6.80 16.32
C PHE A 9 2.75 6.91 17.81
N GLN A 10 1.87 7.84 18.18
CA GLN A 10 1.41 8.04 19.56
C GLN A 10 -0.11 8.25 19.58
N ASP A 11 -0.82 7.44 20.37
CA ASP A 11 -2.24 7.62 20.67
C ASP A 11 -2.45 8.19 22.09
N LYS A 12 -3.51 8.98 22.27
CA LYS A 12 -3.85 9.62 23.55
C LYS A 12 -4.51 8.67 24.56
N LEU A 13 -4.98 7.49 24.13
CA LEU A 13 -5.60 6.48 24.98
C LEU A 13 -5.19 5.06 24.53
N PRO A 14 -4.42 4.30 25.34
CA PRO A 14 -4.03 2.93 24.98
C PRO A 14 -5.23 1.98 24.84
N LEU A 15 -5.18 1.06 23.87
CA LEU A 15 -6.23 0.09 23.49
C LEU A 15 -6.82 -0.76 24.63
N ILE A 16 -6.16 -0.81 25.79
CA ILE A 16 -6.46 -1.72 26.90
C ILE A 16 -7.88 -1.59 27.44
N ARG A 17 -8.63 -0.56 27.07
CA ARG A 17 -10.01 -0.37 27.53
C ARG A 17 -11.10 -1.03 26.70
N ASN A 18 -10.87 -1.54 25.47
CA ASN A 18 -12.02 -1.89 24.60
C ASN A 18 -11.92 -2.99 23.52
N CYS A 19 -10.93 -3.91 23.51
CA CYS A 19 -10.86 -4.89 22.39
C CYS A 19 -10.86 -6.38 22.81
N PRO A 20 -11.99 -7.10 22.68
CA PRO A 20 -12.03 -8.57 22.67
C PRO A 20 -11.15 -9.19 21.56
N ALA A 21 -10.88 -8.44 20.48
CA ALA A 21 -10.06 -8.85 19.33
C ALA A 21 -8.58 -9.10 19.67
N LEU A 22 -8.08 -8.63 20.83
CA LEU A 22 -6.71 -8.90 21.28
C LEU A 22 -6.43 -10.39 21.51
N ASN A 23 -7.46 -11.19 21.86
CA ASN A 23 -7.31 -12.64 22.01
C ASN A 23 -7.18 -13.35 20.66
N GLU A 24 -7.82 -12.85 19.60
CA GLU A 24 -7.74 -13.43 18.25
C GLU A 24 -6.42 -13.11 17.58
N LEU A 25 -5.84 -11.94 17.90
CA LEU A 25 -4.53 -11.52 17.40
C LEU A 25 -3.39 -12.41 17.90
N ARG A 26 -3.54 -13.07 19.06
CA ARG A 26 -2.52 -13.92 19.73
C ARG A 26 -1.99 -15.08 18.87
N LEU A 27 -2.58 -15.33 17.70
CA LEU A 27 -2.25 -16.42 16.78
C LEU A 27 -1.19 -16.05 15.72
N ALA A 28 -0.75 -14.79 15.62
CA ALA A 28 0.32 -14.37 14.70
C ALA A 28 1.49 -13.70 15.47
N GLU A 29 2.57 -14.45 15.75
CA GLU A 29 3.61 -14.13 16.75
C GLU A 29 4.36 -12.79 16.56
N GLU A 30 4.66 -12.36 15.33
CA GLU A 30 5.49 -11.15 15.12
C GLU A 30 4.68 -9.86 15.22
N LEU A 31 3.47 -9.88 14.69
CA LEU A 31 2.57 -8.74 14.63
C LEU A 31 1.84 -8.49 15.97
N THR A 32 1.77 -9.52 16.82
CA THR A 32 1.23 -9.39 18.18
C THR A 32 2.14 -8.60 19.10
N GLY A 33 3.46 -8.75 18.99
CA GLY A 33 4.40 -8.00 19.83
C GLY A 33 4.19 -6.48 19.69
N LEU A 34 4.16 -5.99 18.45
CA LEU A 34 3.97 -4.56 18.14
C LEU A 34 2.59 -4.03 18.57
N ILE A 35 1.53 -4.83 18.42
CA ILE A 35 0.18 -4.41 18.85
C ILE A 35 0.03 -4.43 20.35
N ILE A 36 0.60 -5.44 21.01
CA ILE A 36 0.62 -5.50 22.47
C ILE A 36 1.38 -4.28 22.99
N GLU A 37 2.57 -4.01 22.45
CA GLU A 37 3.35 -2.83 22.81
C GLU A 37 2.55 -1.54 22.60
N TYR A 38 1.88 -1.38 21.47
CA TYR A 38 0.97 -0.25 21.22
C TYR A 38 -0.21 -0.21 22.19
N ALA A 39 -0.80 -1.35 22.54
CA ALA A 39 -1.93 -1.43 23.45
C ALA A 39 -1.56 -1.00 24.88
N TYR A 40 -0.30 -1.21 25.28
CA TYR A 40 0.21 -0.83 26.60
C TYR A 40 0.79 0.59 26.61
N THR A 41 1.48 1.02 25.55
CA THR A 41 2.25 2.27 25.54
C THR A 41 1.57 3.40 24.75
N GLY A 42 0.60 3.06 23.90
CA GLY A 42 0.09 3.95 22.86
C GLY A 42 1.08 4.19 21.72
N GLN A 43 2.19 3.45 21.65
CA GLN A 43 3.28 3.67 20.69
C GLN A 43 3.55 2.46 19.79
N VAL A 44 3.81 2.71 18.51
CA VAL A 44 4.27 1.69 17.57
C VAL A 44 5.25 2.29 16.56
N GLU A 45 6.31 1.55 16.27
CA GLU A 45 7.26 1.88 15.22
C GLU A 45 6.76 1.31 13.88
N ILE A 46 6.55 2.18 12.90
CA ILE A 46 6.27 1.76 11.52
C ILE A 46 7.56 1.84 10.69
N THR A 47 7.83 0.74 10.01
CA THR A 47 8.91 0.55 9.05
C THR A 47 8.33 0.10 7.70
N ARG A 48 9.18 0.01 6.66
CA ARG A 48 8.72 -0.44 5.33
C ARG A 48 8.31 -1.91 5.33
N GLU A 49 8.92 -2.69 6.22
CA GLU A 49 8.75 -4.13 6.34
C GLU A 49 7.45 -4.48 7.07
N ASN A 50 7.05 -3.66 8.06
CA ASN A 50 5.88 -3.96 8.90
C ASN A 50 4.61 -3.17 8.53
N VAL A 51 4.70 -2.11 7.70
CA VAL A 51 3.59 -1.17 7.46
C VAL A 51 2.33 -1.84 6.88
N LEU A 52 2.48 -2.81 5.97
CA LEU A 52 1.33 -3.54 5.39
C LEU A 52 0.66 -4.42 6.45
N GLY A 53 1.45 -5.13 7.25
CA GLY A 53 0.95 -5.93 8.37
C GLY A 53 0.21 -5.07 9.39
N LEU A 54 0.82 -3.95 9.81
CA LEU A 54 0.22 -3.01 10.75
C LEU A 54 -1.06 -2.37 10.22
N ALA A 55 -1.12 -2.01 8.93
CA ALA A 55 -2.34 -1.51 8.32
C ALA A 55 -3.44 -2.58 8.26
N GLY A 56 -3.09 -3.82 7.89
CA GLY A 56 -4.02 -4.96 7.90
C GLY A 56 -4.63 -5.19 9.29
N LEU A 57 -3.81 -5.11 10.32
CA LEU A 57 -4.26 -5.28 11.70
C LEU A 57 -5.05 -4.09 12.20
N ALA A 58 -4.61 -2.86 11.93
CA ALA A 58 -5.35 -1.65 12.28
C ALA A 58 -6.78 -1.69 11.70
N ARG A 59 -6.93 -2.23 10.48
CA ARG A 59 -8.26 -2.53 9.92
C ARG A 59 -9.02 -3.58 10.73
N MET A 60 -8.39 -4.70 11.07
CA MET A 60 -9.01 -5.78 11.86
C MET A 60 -9.49 -5.31 13.23
N VAL A 61 -8.67 -4.55 13.97
CA VAL A 61 -9.00 -4.06 15.31
C VAL A 61 -9.70 -2.69 15.33
N GLN A 62 -10.04 -2.15 14.15
CA GLN A 62 -10.75 -0.88 13.98
C GLN A 62 -10.04 0.31 14.64
N LEU A 63 -8.75 0.48 14.33
CA LEU A 63 -7.92 1.61 14.77
C LEU A 63 -7.73 2.63 13.63
N PRO A 64 -8.66 3.58 13.46
CA PRO A 64 -8.62 4.52 12.33
C PRO A 64 -7.37 5.41 12.36
N ALA A 65 -6.91 5.85 13.53
CA ALA A 65 -5.74 6.72 13.63
C ALA A 65 -4.44 6.03 13.19
N LEU A 66 -4.25 4.76 13.59
CA LEU A 66 -3.13 3.93 13.13
C LEU A 66 -3.25 3.62 11.64
N MET A 67 -4.47 3.35 11.17
CA MET A 67 -4.74 3.08 9.77
C MET A 67 -4.39 4.28 8.88
N ASP A 68 -4.87 5.47 9.22
CA ASP A 68 -4.58 6.71 8.49
C ASP A 68 -3.09 6.99 8.41
N TRP A 69 -2.37 6.70 9.50
CA TRP A 69 -0.93 6.90 9.55
C TRP A 69 -0.17 5.86 8.71
N ALA A 70 -0.53 4.58 8.81
CA ALA A 70 0.05 3.52 7.98
C ALA A 70 -0.17 3.78 6.48
N VAL A 71 -1.38 4.22 6.10
CA VAL A 71 -1.70 4.63 4.72
C VAL A 71 -0.83 5.82 4.26
N LYS A 72 -0.59 6.82 5.12
CA LYS A 72 0.32 7.94 4.80
C LYS A 72 1.77 7.48 4.63
N VAL A 73 2.23 6.51 5.42
CA VAL A 73 3.57 5.95 5.28
C VAL A 73 3.68 5.17 3.98
N LEU A 74 2.71 4.29 3.68
CA LEU A 74 2.63 3.54 2.41
C LEU A 74 2.69 4.48 1.21
N ALA A 75 1.90 5.55 1.22
CA ALA A 75 1.88 6.54 0.14
C ALA A 75 3.26 7.17 -0.11
N LYS A 76 4.08 7.35 0.93
CA LYS A 76 5.43 7.90 0.81
C LYS A 76 6.47 6.85 0.40
N SER A 77 6.21 5.57 0.67
CA SER A 77 7.16 4.47 0.42
C SER A 77 6.92 3.71 -0.89
N VAL A 78 5.93 4.08 -1.71
CA VAL A 78 5.65 3.41 -2.99
C VAL A 78 6.85 3.53 -3.93
N SER A 79 7.40 2.39 -4.32
CA SER A 79 8.54 2.18 -5.22
C SER A 79 8.15 1.21 -6.34
N THR A 80 9.03 1.02 -7.32
CA THR A 80 8.83 0.01 -8.38
C THR A 80 8.84 -1.43 -7.85
N GLU A 81 9.45 -1.67 -6.69
CA GLU A 81 9.58 -3.01 -6.09
C GLU A 81 8.31 -3.42 -5.32
N ASN A 82 7.58 -2.46 -4.75
CA ASN A 82 6.43 -2.73 -3.89
C ASN A 82 5.08 -2.26 -4.47
N VAL A 83 5.07 -1.71 -5.70
CA VAL A 83 3.85 -1.12 -6.29
C VAL A 83 2.73 -2.15 -6.45
N GLU A 84 3.08 -3.42 -6.71
CA GLU A 84 2.11 -4.52 -6.84
C GLU A 84 1.42 -4.83 -5.52
N LEU A 85 2.21 -5.12 -4.48
CA LEU A 85 1.68 -5.36 -3.13
C LEU A 85 0.87 -4.16 -2.62
N THR A 86 1.33 -2.94 -2.91
CA THR A 86 0.63 -1.72 -2.49
C THR A 86 -0.67 -1.52 -3.28
N TRP A 87 -0.70 -1.85 -4.57
CA TRP A 87 -1.90 -1.79 -5.40
C TRP A 87 -2.98 -2.77 -4.91
N ASP A 88 -2.61 -4.03 -4.67
CA ASP A 88 -3.54 -5.05 -4.18
C ASP A 88 -4.10 -4.65 -2.81
N PHE A 89 -3.23 -4.13 -1.93
CA PHE A 89 -3.65 -3.63 -0.63
C PHE A 89 -4.59 -2.42 -0.76
N ALA A 90 -4.25 -1.43 -1.59
CA ALA A 90 -5.08 -0.26 -1.84
C ALA A 90 -6.45 -0.63 -2.40
N THR A 91 -6.50 -1.62 -3.29
CA THR A 91 -7.73 -2.17 -3.85
C THR A 91 -8.58 -2.85 -2.77
N SER A 92 -7.95 -3.63 -1.88
CA SER A 92 -8.64 -4.28 -0.74
C SER A 92 -9.23 -3.29 0.28
N LEU A 93 -8.72 -2.06 0.30
CA LEU A 93 -9.17 -0.98 1.18
C LEU A 93 -10.13 0.00 0.47
N ASP A 94 -10.33 -0.15 -0.83
CA ASP A 94 -10.94 0.86 -1.70
C ASP A 94 -10.27 2.26 -1.58
N SER A 95 -8.98 2.30 -1.21
CA SER A 95 -8.26 3.55 -0.96
C SER A 95 -7.87 4.23 -2.27
N ARG A 96 -8.68 5.22 -2.70
CA ARG A 96 -8.41 6.05 -3.89
C ARG A 96 -7.05 6.73 -3.82
N MET A 97 -6.71 7.31 -2.67
CA MET A 97 -5.43 8.01 -2.49
C MET A 97 -4.22 7.09 -2.76
N LEU A 98 -4.23 5.85 -2.25
CA LEU A 98 -3.14 4.91 -2.50
C LEU A 98 -3.12 4.42 -3.95
N ARG A 99 -4.30 4.15 -4.54
CA ARG A 99 -4.39 3.79 -5.95
C ARG A 99 -3.81 4.89 -6.84
N ASP A 100 -4.10 6.16 -6.56
CA ASP A 100 -3.55 7.29 -7.31
C ASP A 100 -2.03 7.40 -7.19
N VAL A 101 -1.48 7.15 -5.99
CA VAL A 101 -0.02 7.11 -5.79
C VAL A 101 0.61 5.98 -6.59
N CYS A 102 0.02 4.79 -6.56
CA CYS A 102 0.48 3.64 -7.35
C CYS A 102 0.42 3.95 -8.85
N LEU A 103 -0.70 4.49 -9.36
CA LEU A 103 -0.85 4.85 -10.77
C LEU A 103 0.16 5.89 -11.22
N ARG A 104 0.43 6.93 -10.41
CA ARG A 104 1.49 7.89 -10.70
C ARG A 104 2.87 7.24 -10.78
N ARG A 105 3.17 6.29 -9.89
CA ARG A 105 4.43 5.53 -9.92
C ARG A 105 4.52 4.65 -11.17
N MET A 106 3.45 3.95 -11.52
CA MET A 106 3.36 3.12 -12.72
C MET A 106 3.57 3.96 -13.98
N ALA A 107 2.91 5.12 -14.08
CA ALA A 107 3.06 6.05 -15.20
C ALA A 107 4.50 6.58 -15.36
N ALA A 108 5.16 6.91 -14.24
CA ALA A 108 6.55 7.37 -14.25
C ALA A 108 7.55 6.30 -14.75
N HIS A 109 7.23 5.01 -14.59
CA HIS A 109 8.05 3.89 -15.05
C HIS A 109 7.35 3.05 -16.13
N PHE A 110 6.44 3.68 -16.89
CA PHE A 110 5.52 2.98 -17.78
C PHE A 110 6.24 2.06 -18.76
N LYS A 111 7.34 2.54 -19.35
CA LYS A 111 8.19 1.81 -20.30
C LYS A 111 8.50 0.38 -19.86
N TYR A 112 8.74 0.15 -18.56
CA TYR A 112 9.05 -1.17 -18.02
C TYR A 112 7.80 -1.82 -17.42
N PHE A 113 6.92 -1.01 -16.83
CA PHE A 113 5.72 -1.48 -16.15
C PHE A 113 4.73 -2.21 -17.07
N VAL A 114 4.59 -1.78 -18.33
CA VAL A 114 3.69 -2.43 -19.32
C VAL A 114 3.97 -3.91 -19.54
N TYR A 115 5.16 -4.38 -19.17
CA TYR A 115 5.54 -5.78 -19.32
C TYR A 115 5.26 -6.64 -18.08
N SER A 116 4.82 -6.02 -16.98
CA SER A 116 4.53 -6.70 -15.71
C SER A 116 3.19 -7.47 -15.76
N ASP A 117 3.07 -8.47 -14.90
CA ASP A 117 1.81 -9.20 -14.71
C ASP A 117 0.75 -8.34 -14.04
N LEU A 118 1.15 -7.36 -13.23
CA LEU A 118 0.20 -6.42 -12.64
C LEU A 118 -0.53 -5.62 -13.72
N PHE A 119 0.17 -5.16 -14.76
CA PHE A 119 -0.43 -4.34 -15.81
C PHE A 119 -1.60 -5.04 -16.50
N VAL A 120 -1.47 -6.33 -16.82
CA VAL A 120 -2.55 -7.11 -17.45
C VAL A 120 -3.73 -7.39 -16.51
N ARG A 121 -3.52 -7.33 -15.19
CA ARG A 121 -4.57 -7.48 -14.18
C ARG A 121 -5.25 -6.16 -13.80
N LEU A 122 -4.78 -5.02 -14.30
CA LEU A 122 -5.40 -3.73 -13.97
C LEU A 122 -6.83 -3.65 -14.53
N PRO A 123 -7.77 -3.09 -13.78
CA PRO A 123 -9.12 -2.86 -14.28
C PRO A 123 -9.11 -1.75 -15.34
N ALA A 124 -10.12 -1.75 -16.21
CA ALA A 124 -10.17 -0.87 -17.38
C ALA A 124 -10.10 0.62 -17.04
N ASP A 125 -10.71 1.03 -15.92
CA ASP A 125 -10.65 2.40 -15.41
C ASP A 125 -9.23 2.80 -14.98
N ALA A 126 -8.49 1.89 -14.34
CA ALA A 126 -7.10 2.12 -13.95
C ALA A 126 -6.20 2.25 -15.19
N VAL A 127 -6.37 1.38 -16.19
CA VAL A 127 -5.64 1.48 -17.46
C VAL A 127 -5.96 2.79 -18.17
N LEU A 128 -7.24 3.15 -18.27
CA LEU A 128 -7.66 4.41 -18.88
C LEU A 128 -7.03 5.61 -18.15
N HIS A 129 -7.08 5.64 -16.81
CA HIS A 129 -6.50 6.71 -16.02
C HIS A 129 -4.97 6.80 -16.19
N LEU A 130 -4.31 5.65 -16.32
CA LEU A 130 -2.87 5.59 -16.55
C LEU A 130 -2.53 6.18 -17.92
N LEU A 131 -3.29 5.85 -18.97
CA LEU A 131 -3.09 6.31 -20.34
C LEU A 131 -3.49 7.79 -20.56
N GLN A 132 -4.52 8.27 -19.87
CA GLN A 132 -5.01 9.67 -19.97
C GLN A 132 -4.09 10.67 -19.26
N ASN A 133 -3.25 10.22 -18.34
CA ASN A 133 -2.26 11.08 -17.72
C ASN A 133 -1.17 11.39 -18.76
N ASN A 134 -1.18 12.61 -19.32
CA ASN A 134 -0.22 13.15 -20.31
C ASN A 134 1.29 13.08 -19.93
N HIS A 135 1.63 12.40 -18.85
CA HIS A 135 2.98 12.15 -18.35
C HIS A 135 3.39 10.68 -18.45
N VAL A 136 2.70 9.86 -19.26
CA VAL A 136 3.19 8.50 -19.53
C VAL A 136 4.56 8.59 -20.21
N ALA A 137 5.61 8.13 -19.54
CA ALA A 137 6.94 8.06 -20.13
C ALA A 137 6.99 6.93 -21.17
N VAL A 138 6.42 7.19 -22.35
CA VAL A 138 6.41 6.29 -23.50
C VAL A 138 7.64 6.54 -24.37
N SER A 139 8.21 5.46 -24.89
CA SER A 139 9.30 5.56 -25.87
C SER A 139 8.77 5.80 -27.28
N SER A 140 7.53 5.36 -27.59
CA SER A 140 6.84 5.58 -28.87
C SER A 140 5.34 5.22 -28.77
N GLU A 141 4.55 5.58 -29.79
CA GLU A 141 3.13 5.19 -29.90
C GLU A 141 2.96 3.68 -30.11
N GLU A 142 3.91 3.02 -30.79
CA GLU A 142 3.89 1.56 -30.97
C GLU A 142 3.97 0.83 -29.63
N GLN A 143 4.71 1.37 -28.66
CA GLN A 143 4.76 0.80 -27.31
C GLN A 143 3.38 0.84 -26.63
N LEU A 144 2.63 1.93 -26.79
CA LEU A 144 1.27 2.05 -26.27
C LEU A 144 0.34 1.04 -26.93
N PHE A 145 0.39 0.94 -28.26
CA PHE A 145 -0.42 -0.02 -29.00
C PHE A 145 -0.16 -1.47 -28.56
N CYS A 146 1.12 -1.85 -28.45
CA CYS A 146 1.52 -3.18 -27.99
C CYS A 146 1.07 -3.45 -26.54
N ALA A 147 1.20 -2.46 -25.65
CA ALA A 147 0.75 -2.58 -24.27
C ALA A 147 -0.76 -2.78 -24.17
N ILE A 148 -1.56 -1.94 -24.84
CA ILE A 148 -3.02 -2.05 -24.86
C ILE A 148 -3.45 -3.39 -25.46
N SER A 149 -2.82 -3.81 -26.56
CA SER A 149 -3.12 -5.11 -27.18
C SER A 149 -2.85 -6.26 -26.21
N ARG A 150 -1.72 -6.23 -25.50
CA ARG A 150 -1.39 -7.24 -24.49
C ARG A 150 -2.41 -7.25 -23.35
N TRP A 151 -2.82 -6.10 -22.85
CA TRP A 151 -3.82 -6.00 -21.79
C TRP A 151 -5.19 -6.53 -22.24
N ALA A 152 -5.63 -6.19 -23.45
CA ALA A 152 -6.94 -6.62 -23.98
C ALA A 152 -7.01 -8.12 -24.31
N MET A 153 -5.86 -8.78 -24.50
CA MET A 153 -5.78 -10.22 -24.79
C MET A 153 -5.53 -11.09 -23.56
N ALA A 154 -5.32 -10.50 -22.39
CA ALA A 154 -5.12 -11.21 -21.13
C ALA A 154 -6.45 -11.55 -20.45
#